data_AF-A0A2E9M2J2-F1
#
_entry.id   AF-A0A2E9M2J2-F1
#
_cell.length_a   1.000
_cell.length_b   1.000
_cell.length_c   1.000
_cell.angle_alpha   90.00
_cell.angle_beta   90.00
_cell.angle_gamma   90.00
#
_symmetry.space_group_name_H-M   'P 1'
#
loop_
_entity.id
_entity.type
_entity.pdbx_description
1 polymer ?
#
loop_
_entity_poly.entity_id
_entity_poly.type
_entity_poly.pdbx_seq_one_letter_code
_entity_poly.pdbx_strand_id
1 'polypeptide(L)'
;MGSSLKACIVAEGNADLYPRFGPTSCWDIAAAHAVVLSAGGLVLNPQGNTLNYDIIENILNPYFLVAADNRWTKDWIYQNNIN
;
A
#
# COMPACT_ATOMS: atom_id res chain seq x y z
N MET A 1 -5.55 -8.70 -13.43
CA MET A 1 -6.16 -8.41 -12.11
C MET A 1 -5.91 -6.95 -11.75
N GLY A 2 -6.97 -6.19 -11.41
CA GLY A 2 -6.87 -4.78 -11.01
C GLY A 2 -6.11 -4.58 -9.70
N SER A 3 -5.60 -3.37 -9.48
CA SER A 3 -4.80 -3.02 -8.29
C SER A 3 -5.61 -3.11 -7.00
N SER A 4 -6.85 -2.63 -7.02
CA SER A 4 -7.72 -2.55 -5.85
C SER A 4 -8.21 -3.93 -5.39
N LEU A 5 -8.43 -4.86 -6.32
CA LEU A 5 -8.81 -6.25 -5.97
C LEU A 5 -7.68 -6.97 -5.21
N LYS A 6 -6.42 -6.74 -5.58
CA LYS A 6 -5.28 -7.31 -4.84
C LYS A 6 -5.20 -6.80 -3.40
N ALA A 7 -5.52 -5.53 -3.18
CA ALA A 7 -5.59 -4.97 -1.84
C ALA A 7 -6.75 -5.57 -1.02
N CYS A 8 -7.92 -5.80 -1.63
CA CYS A 8 -9.02 -6.48 -0.96
C CYS A 8 -8.68 -7.93 -0.57
N ILE A 9 -7.98 -8.68 -1.43
CA ILE A 9 -7.51 -10.05 -1.10
C ILE A 9 -6.60 -10.04 0.14
N VAL A 10 -5.74 -9.03 0.29
CA VAL A 10 -4.92 -8.86 1.50
C VAL A 10 -5.80 -8.51 2.71
N ALA A 11 -6.75 -7.58 2.56
CA ALA A 11 -7.67 -7.18 3.63
C ALA A 11 -8.56 -8.35 4.12
N GLU A 12 -8.92 -9.28 3.25
CA GLU A 12 -9.66 -10.50 3.59
C GLU A 12 -8.80 -11.56 4.32
N GLY A 13 -7.48 -11.35 4.40
CA GLY A 13 -6.54 -12.33 4.97
C GLY A 13 -6.17 -13.48 4.03
N ASN A 14 -6.54 -13.38 2.75
CA ASN A 14 -6.25 -14.39 1.73
C ASN A 14 -4.85 -14.23 1.09
N ALA A 15 -4.14 -13.15 1.42
CA ALA A 15 -2.72 -12.95 1.10
C ALA A 15 -2.06 -12.07 2.16
N ASP A 16 -0.76 -12.27 2.42
CA ASP A 16 -0.03 -11.45 3.40
C ASP A 16 0.39 -10.09 2.83
N LEU A 17 0.80 -10.04 1.56
CA LEU A 17 1.47 -8.88 0.95
C LEU A 17 1.03 -8.61 -0.48
N TYR A 18 0.95 -7.32 -0.81
CA TYR A 18 0.86 -6.83 -2.18
C TYR A 18 1.79 -5.61 -2.38
N PRO A 19 3.03 -5.81 -2.86
CA PRO A 19 3.90 -4.72 -3.27
C PRO A 19 3.53 -4.19 -4.67
N ARG A 20 3.57 -2.87 -4.84
CA ARG A 20 3.28 -2.17 -6.10
C ARG A 20 4.44 -1.27 -6.49
N PHE A 21 5.18 -1.71 -7.52
CA PHE A 21 6.34 -1.00 -8.11
C PHE A 21 6.03 -0.34 -9.46
N GLY A 22 4.75 -0.11 -9.77
CA GLY A 22 4.33 0.51 -11.01
C GLY A 22 3.35 1.63 -10.74
N PRO A 23 3.25 2.63 -11.63
CA PRO A 23 2.41 3.80 -11.40
C PRO A 23 0.95 3.39 -11.19
N THR A 24 0.30 4.13 -10.31
CA THR A 24 -1.15 4.13 -10.07
C THR A 24 -1.54 5.55 -9.72
N SER A 25 -2.75 5.93 -10.08
CA SER A 25 -3.29 7.20 -9.63
C SER A 25 -3.81 7.06 -8.20
N CYS A 26 -3.86 8.14 -7.44
CA CYS A 26 -4.37 8.16 -6.07
C CYS A 26 -5.77 7.50 -5.97
N TRP A 27 -6.65 7.79 -6.93
CA TRP A 27 -8.00 7.22 -7.00
C TRP A 27 -8.06 5.71 -7.25
N ASP A 28 -7.01 5.10 -7.82
CA ASP A 28 -6.96 3.64 -8.02
C ASP A 28 -6.85 2.87 -6.69
N ILE A 29 -6.34 3.53 -5.64
CA ILE A 29 -5.97 2.91 -4.36
C ILE A 29 -6.74 3.46 -3.18
N ALA A 30 -7.12 4.75 -3.17
CA ALA A 30 -7.67 5.42 -1.99
C ALA A 30 -8.83 4.66 -1.32
N ALA A 31 -9.79 4.15 -2.12
CA ALA A 31 -10.90 3.37 -1.58
C ALA A 31 -10.45 2.04 -0.96
N ALA A 32 -9.56 1.31 -1.63
CA ALA A 32 -9.04 0.05 -1.11
C ALA A 32 -8.13 0.25 0.11
N HIS A 33 -7.40 1.37 0.18
CA HIS A 33 -6.60 1.74 1.34
C HIS A 33 -7.48 1.88 2.59
N ALA A 34 -8.63 2.56 2.50
CA ALA A 34 -9.57 2.66 3.63
C ALA A 34 -10.09 1.29 4.10
N VAL A 35 -10.37 0.38 3.15
CA VAL A 35 -10.78 -1.01 3.46
C VAL A 35 -9.67 -1.77 4.18
N VAL A 36 -8.44 -1.73 3.66
CA VAL A 36 -7.27 -2.38 4.27
C VAL A 36 -7.06 -1.90 5.70
N LEU A 37 -7.10 -0.58 5.94
CA LEU A 37 -6.94 -0.02 7.29
C LEU A 37 -8.07 -0.49 8.22
N SER A 38 -9.30 -0.53 7.73
CA SER A 38 -10.46 -0.99 8.51
C SER A 38 -10.37 -2.48 8.86
N ALA A 39 -9.69 -3.28 8.04
CA ALA A 39 -9.38 -4.69 8.31
C ALA A 39 -8.16 -4.88 9.24
N GLY A 40 -7.50 -3.81 9.67
CA GLY A 40 -6.30 -3.85 10.52
C GLY A 40 -4.97 -3.97 9.77
N GLY A 41 -5.01 -3.93 8.42
CA GLY A 41 -3.82 -3.93 7.58
C GLY A 41 -3.19 -2.56 7.41
N LEU A 42 -2.18 -2.48 6.54
CA LEU A 42 -1.34 -1.31 6.32
C LEU A 42 -1.16 -1.04 4.82
N VAL A 43 -1.10 0.23 4.44
CA VAL A 43 -0.61 0.65 3.11
C VAL A 43 0.49 1.68 3.30
N LEU A 44 1.72 1.32 2.93
CA LEU A 44 2.92 2.07 3.28
C LEU A 44 3.74 2.42 2.04
N ASN A 45 4.24 3.66 1.98
CA ASN A 45 5.28 4.06 1.04
C ASN A 45 6.64 3.41 1.40
N PRO A 46 7.72 3.62 0.61
CA PRO A 46 9.00 2.96 0.86
C PRO A 46 9.65 3.38 2.19
N GLN A 47 9.33 4.56 2.70
CA GLN A 47 9.80 5.09 3.98
C GLN A 47 8.96 4.59 5.17
N GLY A 48 7.92 3.79 4.94
CA GLY A 48 7.04 3.28 5.99
C GLY A 48 5.93 4.25 6.42
N ASN A 49 5.71 5.33 5.68
CA ASN A 49 4.63 6.27 5.94
C ASN A 49 3.37 5.86 5.19
N THR A 50 2.20 6.17 5.75
CA THR A 50 0.93 6.00 5.04
C THR A 50 0.87 6.87 3.78
N LEU A 51 0.14 6.41 2.77
CA LEU A 51 -0.07 7.20 1.55
C LEU A 51 -0.88 8.47 1.84
N ASN A 52 -0.45 9.58 1.26
CA ASN A 52 -1.11 10.88 1.37
C ASN A 52 -1.85 11.19 0.07
N TYR A 53 -3.13 11.58 0.18
CA TYR A 53 -4.01 11.89 -0.95
C TYR A 53 -4.42 13.36 -1.03
N ASP A 54 -3.99 14.21 -0.09
CA ASP A 54 -4.40 15.61 -0.02
C ASP A 54 -3.67 16.50 -1.05
N ILE A 55 -2.62 15.98 -1.69
CA ILE A 55 -1.78 16.73 -2.62
C ILE A 55 -2.29 16.56 -4.05
N ILE A 56 -3.07 17.54 -4.52
CA ILE A 56 -3.64 17.56 -5.88
C ILE A 56 -2.54 17.71 -6.96
N GLU A 57 -1.39 18.29 -6.62
CA GLU A 57 -0.27 18.49 -7.56
C GLU A 57 0.40 17.19 -8.01
N ASN A 58 0.29 16.11 -7.23
CA ASN A 58 0.85 14.81 -7.58
C ASN A 58 -0.20 13.70 -7.48
N ILE A 59 -0.87 13.46 -8.61
CA ILE A 59 -1.93 12.46 -8.72
C ILE A 59 -1.43 11.01 -8.71
N LEU A 60 -0.11 10.77 -8.77
CA LEU A 60 0.47 9.44 -8.79
C LEU A 60 0.92 9.02 -7.40
N ASN A 61 0.57 7.79 -7.01
CA ASN A 61 1.11 7.19 -5.80
C ASN A 61 2.61 6.90 -5.98
N PRO A 62 3.43 7.00 -4.92
CA PRO A 62 4.75 6.38 -4.91
C PRO A 62 4.62 4.85 -5.00
N TYR A 63 5.75 4.15 -5.08
CA TYR A 63 5.73 2.71 -4.80
C TYR A 63 5.20 2.46 -3.39
N PHE A 64 4.44 1.39 -3.21
CA PHE A 64 3.84 1.11 -1.91
C PHE A 64 3.69 -0.39 -1.67
N LEU A 65 3.53 -0.73 -0.40
CA LEU A 65 3.22 -2.05 0.10
C LEU A 65 1.83 -2.02 0.74
N VAL A 66 0.95 -2.94 0.32
CA VAL A 66 -0.21 -3.34 1.12
C VAL A 66 0.19 -4.57 1.94
N ALA A 67 -0.06 -4.57 3.24
CA ALA A 67 0.25 -5.69 4.14
C ALA A 67 -0.93 -6.00 5.06
N ALA A 68 -1.15 -7.28 5.36
CA ALA A 68 -2.21 -7.72 6.27
C ALA A 68 -1.96 -7.28 7.73
N ASP A 69 -0.70 -7.07 8.10
CA ASP A 69 -0.27 -6.59 9.42
C ASP A 69 1.15 -6.01 9.37
N ASN A 70 1.72 -5.68 10.53
CA ASN A 70 3.01 -4.99 10.67
C ASN A 70 4.25 -5.91 10.62
N ARG A 71 4.10 -7.23 10.44
CA ARG A 71 5.23 -8.18 10.47
C ARG A 71 6.35 -7.80 9.49
N TRP A 72 5.97 -7.25 8.33
CA TRP A 72 6.89 -6.99 7.22
C TRP A 72 7.38 -5.54 7.14
N THR A 73 6.90 -4.64 8.00
CA THR A 73 7.17 -3.20 7.90
C THR A 73 8.67 -2.88 8.02
N LYS A 74 9.39 -3.55 8.93
CA LYS A 74 10.82 -3.32 9.13
C LYS A 74 11.64 -3.72 7.91
N ASP A 75 11.37 -4.91 7.36
CA ASP A 75 12.08 -5.42 6.19
C ASP A 75 11.80 -4.58 4.96
N TRP A 76 10.54 -4.16 4.78
CA TRP A 76 10.14 -3.25 3.71
C TRP A 76 10.92 -1.94 3.74
N ILE A 77 10.98 -1.27 4.90
CA ILE A 77 11.71 -0.01 5.06
C ILE A 77 13.21 -0.24 4.85
N TYR A 78 13.76 -1.30 5.46
CA TYR A 78 15.18 -1.61 5.36
C TYR A 78 15.61 -1.77 3.89
N GLN A 79 14.94 -2.64 3.13
CA GLN A 79 15.29 -2.91 1.73
C GLN A 79 15.17 -1.67 0.82
N ASN A 80 14.25 -0.75 1.11
CA ASN A 80 14.08 0.48 0.33
C ASN A 80 15.04 1.61 0.72
N ASN A 81 15.79 1.48 1.81
CA ASN A 81 16.80 2.46 2.25
C ASN A 81 18.24 2.11 1.83
N ILE A 82 18.49 0.91 1.29
CA ILE A 82 19.84 0.44 0.87
C ILE A 82 20.06 0.59 -0.65
N ASN A 83 19.13 1.23 -1.35
CA ASN A 83 19.22 1.53 -2.78
C ASN A 83 19.39 3.03 -3.01
#